data_AF-A0A0K9XX71-F1
#
_entry.id   AF-A0A0K9XX71-F1
#
_cell.length_a   1.000
_cell.length_b   1.000
_cell.length_c   1.000
_cell.angle_alpha   90.00
_cell.angle_beta   90.00
_cell.angle_gamma   90.00
#
_symmetry.space_group_name_H-M   'P 1'
#
loop_
_entity.id
_entity.type
_entity.pdbx_description
1 polymer ?
#
loop_
_entity_poly.entity_id
_entity_poly.type
_entity_poly.pdbx_seq_one_letter_code
_entity_poly.pdbx_strand_id
1 'polypeptide(L)'
;MNSKVLCLFIFILVCSCTSQKREIEYVEFEHECSIKRISDKILVRILPSKKKHNKERIIELSYHGKSFVRKPISEKEYQNIVDSIFKISEKDSTMVFADGGSNIIEYRKGNIIKKHHSQVLNKDYNNTFYNTCELITKSAGLDITAIK
;
A
#
# COMPACT_ATOMS: atom_id res chain seq x y z
N MET A 1 -29.16 -38.06 -28.57
CA MET A 1 -28.54 -37.08 -27.64
C MET A 1 -29.57 -36.00 -27.34
N ASN A 2 -30.06 -35.94 -26.10
CA ASN A 2 -31.20 -35.10 -25.74
C ASN A 2 -30.83 -33.62 -25.80
N SER A 3 -31.63 -32.82 -26.52
CA SER A 3 -31.45 -31.35 -26.69
C SER A 3 -31.32 -30.59 -25.36
N LYS A 4 -31.82 -31.17 -24.25
CA LYS A 4 -31.69 -30.61 -22.89
C LYS A 4 -30.27 -30.71 -22.31
N VAL A 5 -29.49 -31.72 -22.71
CA VAL A 5 -28.11 -31.92 -22.22
C VAL A 5 -27.13 -30.97 -22.91
N LEU A 6 -27.38 -30.64 -24.18
CA LEU A 6 -26.57 -29.68 -24.94
C LEU A 6 -26.72 -28.25 -24.40
N CYS A 7 -27.95 -27.84 -24.01
CA CYS A 7 -28.18 -26.55 -23.37
C CYS A 7 -27.49 -26.42 -22.01
N LEU A 8 -27.44 -27.50 -21.21
CA LEU A 8 -26.77 -27.48 -19.90
C LEU A 8 -25.26 -27.26 -20.04
N PHE A 9 -24.63 -27.85 -21.05
CA PHE A 9 -23.20 -27.68 -21.33
C PHE A 9 -22.85 -26.26 -21.80
N ILE A 10 -23.72 -25.63 -22.59
CA ILE A 10 -23.53 -24.24 -23.03
C ILE A 10 -23.66 -23.28 -21.84
N PHE A 11 -24.61 -23.51 -20.93
CA PHE A 11 -24.79 -22.66 -19.74
C PHE A 11 -23.57 -22.67 -18.79
N ILE A 12 -22.89 -23.81 -18.67
CA ILE A 12 -21.66 -23.94 -17.85
C ILE A 12 -20.48 -23.18 -18.49
N LEU A 13 -20.41 -23.12 -19.83
CA LEU A 13 -19.38 -22.36 -20.55
C LEU A 13 -19.58 -20.84 -20.41
N VAL A 14 -20.82 -20.33 -20.37
CA VAL A 14 -21.06 -18.87 -20.23
C VAL A 14 -20.80 -18.34 -18.82
N CYS A 15 -20.89 -19.18 -17.78
CA CYS A 15 -20.55 -18.79 -16.41
C CYS A 15 -19.04 -18.73 -16.14
N SER A 16 -18.19 -19.19 -17.06
CA SER A 16 -16.73 -19.11 -16.93
C SER A 16 -16.14 -17.75 -17.34
N CYS A 17 -16.98 -16.78 -17.71
CA CYS A 17 -16.62 -15.36 -17.67
C CYS A 17 -16.55 -14.89 -16.21
N THR A 18 -15.70 -15.52 -15.40
CA THR A 18 -15.25 -14.95 -14.15
C THR A 18 -14.60 -13.63 -14.50
N SER A 19 -15.30 -12.55 -14.16
CA SER A 19 -14.77 -11.20 -14.05
C SER A 19 -13.34 -11.30 -13.51
N GLN A 20 -12.35 -11.12 -14.39
CA GLN A 20 -10.99 -10.80 -13.99
C GLN A 20 -11.10 -9.44 -13.31
N LYS A 21 -11.53 -9.44 -12.05
CA LYS A 21 -11.29 -8.33 -11.14
C LYS A 21 -9.79 -8.11 -11.23
N ARG A 22 -9.39 -7.01 -11.89
CA ARG A 22 -7.99 -6.62 -11.94
C ARG A 22 -7.50 -6.66 -10.51
N GLU A 23 -6.60 -7.59 -10.23
CA GLU A 23 -5.92 -7.65 -8.96
C GLU A 23 -5.26 -6.29 -8.74
N ILE A 24 -5.78 -5.52 -7.78
CA ILE A 24 -5.33 -4.15 -7.57
C ILE A 24 -3.98 -4.26 -6.86
N GLU A 25 -2.91 -3.98 -7.60
CA GLU A 25 -1.57 -3.81 -7.05
C GLU A 25 -1.50 -2.43 -6.36
N TYR A 26 -0.99 -2.36 -5.13
CA TYR A 26 -0.79 -1.09 -4.42
C TYR A 26 0.28 -1.18 -3.33
N VAL A 27 0.79 0.00 -2.95
CA VAL A 27 1.48 0.22 -1.68
C VAL A 27 0.66 1.21 -0.86
N GLU A 28 0.50 0.94 0.43
CA GLU A 28 -0.17 1.81 1.39
C GLU A 28 0.73 2.00 2.62
N PHE A 29 0.83 3.24 3.09
CA PHE A 29 1.40 3.59 4.39
C PHE A 29 0.35 4.34 5.19
N GLU A 30 0.07 3.84 6.39
CA GLU A 30 -0.82 4.45 7.36
C GLU A 30 -0.03 4.80 8.63
N HIS A 31 -0.15 6.05 9.06
CA HIS A 31 0.36 6.54 10.33
C HIS A 31 -0.78 7.15 11.14
N GLU A 32 -0.89 6.77 12.40
CA GLU A 32 -1.83 7.33 13.35
C GLU A 32 -1.11 7.65 14.65
N CYS A 33 -1.13 8.92 15.07
CA CYS A 33 -0.63 9.33 16.37
C CYS A 33 -1.75 9.30 17.40
N SER A 34 -1.60 8.50 18.46
CA SER A 34 -2.61 8.32 19.52
C SER A 34 -2.58 9.45 20.57
N ILE A 35 -1.54 10.30 20.56
CA ILE A 35 -1.33 11.36 21.55
C ILE A 35 -1.96 12.69 21.10
N LYS A 36 -2.04 12.93 19.78
CA LYS A 36 -2.68 14.11 19.20
C LYS A 36 -4.13 13.77 18.79
N ARG A 37 -5.05 14.75 18.91
CA ARG A 37 -6.49 14.58 18.63
C ARG A 37 -6.69 13.92 17.25
N ILE A 38 -7.67 13.01 17.18
CA ILE A 38 -8.42 12.32 16.09
C ILE A 38 -8.17 12.69 14.60
N SER A 39 -7.56 13.84 14.26
CA SER A 39 -7.31 14.30 12.88
C SER A 39 -5.90 14.05 12.32
N ASP A 40 -4.95 13.54 13.10
CA ASP A 40 -3.53 13.41 12.68
C ASP A 40 -3.22 12.08 11.97
N LYS A 41 -4.23 11.48 11.32
CA LYS A 41 -4.02 10.31 10.48
C LYS A 41 -3.37 10.72 9.16
N ILE A 42 -2.28 10.04 8.82
CA ILE A 42 -1.63 10.15 7.51
C ILE A 42 -1.85 8.86 6.76
N LEU A 43 -2.26 8.99 5.50
CA LEU A 43 -2.43 7.86 4.61
C LEU A 43 -1.80 8.17 3.26
N VAL A 44 -0.81 7.39 2.87
CA VAL A 44 -0.20 7.45 1.53
C VAL A 44 -0.55 6.19 0.77
N ARG A 45 -1.15 6.32 -0.41
CA ARG A 45 -1.43 5.20 -1.33
C ARG A 45 -0.72 5.41 -2.65
N ILE A 46 -0.08 4.37 -3.15
CA ILE A 46 0.59 4.35 -4.45
C ILE A 46 -0.11 3.30 -5.31
N LEU A 47 -0.74 3.76 -6.39
CA LEU A 47 -1.67 2.99 -7.22
C LEU A 47 -1.20 2.94 -8.69
N PRO A 48 -1.54 1.89 -9.46
CA PRO A 48 -1.33 1.86 -10.90
C PRO A 48 -2.08 3.02 -11.57
N SER A 49 -1.45 3.64 -12.57
CA SER A 49 -2.15 4.58 -13.43
C SER A 49 -3.26 3.87 -14.22
N LYS A 50 -4.38 4.56 -14.41
CA LYS A 50 -5.47 4.08 -15.27
C LYS A 50 -5.08 4.04 -16.75
N LYS A 51 -4.03 4.78 -17.14
CA LYS A 51 -3.55 4.86 -18.53
C LYS A 51 -2.69 3.64 -18.86
N LYS A 52 -3.19 2.77 -19.75
CA LYS A 52 -2.58 1.47 -20.10
C LYS A 52 -1.12 1.53 -20.57
N HIS A 53 -0.69 2.65 -21.14
CA HIS A 53 0.68 2.86 -21.62
C HIS A 53 1.56 3.66 -20.65
N ASN A 54 0.97 4.25 -19.61
CA ASN A 54 1.72 4.99 -18.61
C ASN A 54 2.10 4.04 -17.47
N LYS A 55 3.40 3.78 -17.32
CA LYS A 55 3.94 2.98 -16.22
C LYS A 55 4.12 3.80 -14.93
N GLU A 56 3.76 5.07 -14.92
CA GLU A 56 3.77 5.86 -13.70
C GLU A 56 2.71 5.36 -12.70
N ARG A 57 2.99 5.60 -11.42
CA ARG A 57 2.08 5.32 -10.32
C ARG A 57 1.50 6.61 -9.77
N ILE A 58 0.19 6.59 -9.53
CA ILE A 58 -0.55 7.68 -8.91
C ILE A 58 -0.29 7.62 -7.41
N ILE A 59 -0.08 8.79 -6.80
CA ILE A 59 0.08 8.91 -5.35
C ILE A 59 -1.11 9.69 -4.79
N GLU A 60 -1.84 9.07 -3.88
CA GLU A 60 -2.89 9.69 -3.09
C GLU A 60 -2.39 9.90 -1.66
N LEU A 61 -2.57 11.11 -1.13
CA LEU A 61 -2.20 11.47 0.22
C LEU A 61 -3.45 11.96 0.97
N SER A 62 -3.73 11.38 2.14
CA SER A 62 -4.63 11.98 3.13
C SER A 62 -3.82 12.48 4.31
N TYR A 63 -4.01 13.76 4.67
CA TYR A 63 -3.28 14.43 5.75
C TYR A 63 -4.12 15.57 6.32
N HIS A 64 -4.25 15.66 7.65
CA HIS A 64 -5.11 16.64 8.35
C HIS A 64 -6.55 16.69 7.83
N GLY A 65 -7.13 15.50 7.61
CA GLY A 65 -8.51 15.36 7.08
C GLY A 65 -8.70 15.82 5.63
N LYS A 66 -7.63 16.17 4.92
CA LYS A 66 -7.66 16.57 3.50
C LYS A 66 -7.02 15.52 2.63
N SER A 67 -7.54 15.36 1.41
CA SER A 67 -7.01 14.43 0.42
C SER A 67 -6.40 15.16 -0.77
N PHE A 68 -5.26 14.68 -1.24
CA PHE A 68 -4.46 15.26 -2.31
C PHE A 68 -4.04 14.17 -3.28
N VAL A 69 -4.07 14.47 -4.57
CA VAL A 69 -3.35 13.70 -5.58
C VAL A 69 -2.01 14.37 -5.78
N ARG A 70 -0.92 13.62 -5.61
CA ARG A 70 0.46 14.15 -5.70
C ARG A 70 1.02 13.88 -7.09
N LYS A 71 2.22 14.43 -7.34
CA LYS A 71 2.96 14.15 -8.57
C LYS A 71 3.15 12.62 -8.68
N PRO A 72 2.85 12.01 -9.83
CA PRO A 72 3.09 10.59 -10.00
C PRO A 72 4.59 10.27 -9.94
N ILE A 73 4.91 9.04 -9.57
CA ILE A 73 6.28 8.51 -9.59
C ILE A 73 6.45 7.52 -10.73
N SER A 74 7.70 7.34 -11.18
CA SER A 74 8.06 6.34 -12.18
C SER A 74 7.91 4.91 -11.64
N GLU A 75 7.78 3.93 -12.54
CA GLU A 75 7.79 2.52 -12.16
C GLU A 75 9.08 2.11 -11.44
N LYS A 76 10.21 2.74 -11.76
CA LYS A 76 11.49 2.48 -11.11
C LYS A 76 11.46 2.91 -9.64
N GLU A 77 10.94 4.10 -9.35
CA GLU A 77 10.76 4.59 -7.98
C GLU A 77 9.78 3.69 -7.22
N TYR A 78 8.70 3.26 -7.86
CA TYR A 78 7.77 2.31 -7.27
C TYR A 78 8.43 0.98 -6.91
N GLN A 79 9.22 0.40 -7.81
CA GLN A 79 9.91 -0.86 -7.50
C GLN A 79 10.98 -0.72 -6.43
N ASN A 80 11.66 0.42 -6.33
CA ASN A 80 12.55 0.69 -5.21
C ASN A 80 11.79 0.67 -3.86
N ILE A 81 10.55 1.18 -3.81
CA ILE A 81 9.70 1.13 -2.62
C ILE A 81 9.31 -0.33 -2.32
N VAL A 82 8.84 -1.07 -3.33
CA VAL A 82 8.45 -2.48 -3.18
C VAL A 82 9.62 -3.31 -2.67
N ASP A 83 10.80 -3.18 -3.27
CA ASP A 83 12.01 -3.88 -2.84
C ASP A 83 12.40 -3.53 -1.41
N SER A 84 12.19 -2.27 -0.98
CA SER A 84 12.41 -1.86 0.40
C SER A 84 11.43 -2.53 1.37
N ILE A 85 10.16 -2.66 1.00
CA ILE A 85 9.14 -3.37 1.80
C ILE A 85 9.55 -4.84 1.99
N PHE A 86 9.97 -5.52 0.93
CA PHE A 86 10.39 -6.93 1.02
C PHE A 86 11.68 -7.14 1.84
N LYS A 87 12.46 -6.09 2.07
CA LYS A 87 13.66 -6.14 2.93
C LYS A 87 13.35 -5.96 4.42
N ILE A 88 12.15 -5.50 4.79
CA ILE A 88 11.76 -5.34 6.19
C ILE A 88 11.69 -6.72 6.84
N SER A 89 12.52 -6.95 7.88
CA SER A 89 12.49 -8.21 8.61
C SER A 89 11.31 -8.27 9.59
N GLU A 90 10.90 -9.47 10.00
CA GLU A 90 9.84 -9.59 11.02
C GLU A 90 10.29 -9.06 12.39
N LYS A 91 11.59 -9.17 12.71
CA LYS A 91 12.18 -8.64 13.95
C LYS A 91 12.11 -7.11 14.03
N ASP A 92 12.29 -6.47 12.89
CA ASP A 92 12.13 -5.03 12.74
C ASP A 92 10.68 -4.61 13.09
N SER A 93 9.67 -5.44 12.81
CA SER A 93 8.25 -5.10 13.00
C SER A 93 7.70 -5.26 14.44
N THR A 94 8.50 -5.71 15.42
CA THR A 94 8.00 -6.14 16.74
C THR A 94 8.60 -5.41 17.96
N MET A 95 9.26 -4.27 17.78
CA MET A 95 9.72 -3.48 18.93
C MET A 95 8.58 -2.66 19.56
N VAL A 96 8.20 -3.06 20.78
CA VAL A 96 7.18 -2.42 21.63
C VAL A 96 7.84 -1.36 22.50
N PHE A 97 8.14 -0.20 21.94
CA PHE A 97 8.34 1.03 22.71
C PHE A 97 7.21 1.98 22.32
N ALA A 98 6.26 2.24 23.21
CA ALA A 98 5.11 3.06 22.85
C ALA A 98 5.53 4.54 22.79
N ASP A 99 5.84 5.07 21.61
CA ASP A 99 5.86 6.53 21.36
C ASP A 99 4.44 7.08 21.12
N GLY A 100 3.43 6.20 21.22
CA GLY A 100 2.02 6.52 21.03
C GLY A 100 1.59 6.50 19.56
N GLY A 101 2.43 6.11 18.60
CA GLY A 101 2.05 5.98 17.19
C GLY A 101 1.70 4.54 16.78
N SER A 102 0.86 4.40 15.75
CA SER A 102 0.68 3.15 14.99
C SER A 102 1.07 3.39 13.54
N ASN A 103 1.99 2.57 13.03
CA ASN A 103 2.53 2.67 11.67
C ASN A 103 2.32 1.36 10.95
N ILE A 104 1.71 1.41 9.76
CA ILE A 104 1.42 0.23 8.96
C ILE A 104 1.92 0.47 7.55
N ILE A 105 2.71 -0.45 7.00
CA ILE A 105 2.99 -0.53 5.57
C ILE A 105 2.33 -1.78 5.02
N GLU A 106 1.55 -1.65 3.95
CA GLU A 106 0.96 -2.75 3.22
C GLU A 106 1.33 -2.69 1.73
N TYR A 107 1.86 -3.79 1.21
CA TYR A 107 1.99 -4.06 -0.21
C TYR A 107 1.02 -5.17 -0.60
N ARG A 108 0.25 -4.96 -1.67
CA ARG A 108 -0.60 -5.98 -2.27
C ARG A 108 -0.33 -6.08 -3.76
N LYS A 109 -0.26 -7.30 -4.27
CA LYS A 109 -0.29 -7.63 -5.70
C LYS A 109 -0.95 -8.98 -5.88
N GLY A 110 -2.21 -8.98 -6.32
CA GLY A 110 -2.99 -10.20 -6.37
C GLY A 110 -3.10 -10.88 -5.03
N ASN A 111 -2.71 -12.15 -4.98
CA ASN A 111 -2.69 -12.95 -3.75
C ASN A 111 -1.46 -12.68 -2.85
N ILE A 112 -0.50 -11.87 -3.31
CA ILE A 112 0.67 -11.51 -2.53
C ILE A 112 0.30 -10.33 -1.63
N ILE A 113 0.38 -10.53 -0.31
CA ILE A 113 0.19 -9.47 0.69
C ILE A 113 1.43 -9.46 1.59
N LYS A 114 2.08 -8.31 1.71
CA LYS A 114 3.07 -8.04 2.75
C LYS A 114 2.64 -6.86 3.59
N LYS A 115 2.55 -7.10 4.90
CA LYS A 115 2.10 -6.13 5.88
C LYS A 115 3.09 -6.09 7.02
N HIS A 116 3.57 -4.88 7.32
CA HIS A 116 4.47 -4.62 8.43
C HIS A 116 3.80 -3.61 9.35
N HIS A 117 3.90 -3.85 10.65
CA HIS A 117 3.41 -2.96 11.69
C HIS A 117 4.58 -2.49 12.54
N SER A 118 4.51 -1.27 13.05
CA SER A 118 5.44 -0.77 14.05
C SER A 118 4.73 0.24 14.95
N GLN A 119 4.90 0.07 16.26
CA GLN A 119 4.45 1.06 17.25
C GLN A 119 5.45 2.19 17.46
N VAL A 120 6.60 2.13 16.79
CA VAL A 120 7.67 3.13 16.86
C VAL A 120 7.99 3.59 15.45
N LEU A 121 8.07 4.90 15.23
CA LEU A 121 8.65 5.45 13.99
C LEU A 121 10.03 6.05 14.28
N ASN A 122 11.02 5.20 14.52
CA ASN A 122 12.38 5.63 14.88
C ASN A 122 13.44 4.79 14.15
N LYS A 123 14.41 5.49 13.55
CA LYS A 123 15.50 4.93 12.75
C LYS A 123 16.44 4.05 13.58
N ASP A 124 16.67 4.41 14.84
CA ASP A 124 17.62 3.71 15.70
C ASP A 124 17.15 2.31 16.10
N TYR A 125 15.82 2.12 16.18
CA TYR A 125 15.20 0.87 16.60
C TYR A 125 14.74 0.03 15.40
N ASN A 126 14.33 0.68 14.33
CA ASN A 126 13.68 0.02 13.20
C ASN A 126 14.11 0.65 11.87
N ASN A 127 15.42 0.58 11.58
CA ASN A 127 16.04 1.29 10.45
C ASN A 127 15.38 0.93 9.11
N THR A 128 15.14 -0.34 8.83
CA THR A 128 14.58 -0.78 7.53
C THR A 128 13.14 -0.32 7.34
N PHE A 129 12.30 -0.45 8.36
CA PHE A 129 10.92 0.04 8.33
C PHE A 129 10.89 1.56 8.21
N TYR A 130 11.69 2.27 9.03
CA TYR A 130 11.79 3.72 9.01
C TYR A 130 12.20 4.25 7.64
N ASN A 131 13.26 3.70 7.04
CA ASN A 131 13.70 4.11 5.71
C ASN A 131 12.64 3.82 4.65
N THR A 132 11.88 2.73 4.80
CA THR A 132 10.77 2.42 3.88
C THR A 132 9.62 3.42 4.02
N CYS A 133 9.24 3.77 5.25
CA CYS A 133 8.29 4.85 5.50
C CYS A 133 8.76 6.16 4.88
N GLU A 134 10.04 6.50 5.05
CA GLU A 134 10.64 7.73 4.51
C GLU A 134 10.56 7.76 2.98
N LEU A 135 10.87 6.65 2.31
CA LEU A 135 10.71 6.55 0.84
C LEU A 135 9.25 6.77 0.41
N ILE A 136 8.30 6.16 1.10
CA ILE A 136 6.87 6.31 0.79
C ILE A 136 6.40 7.74 1.03
N THR A 137 6.69 8.35 2.19
CA THR A 137 6.24 9.70 2.51
C THR A 137 6.91 10.74 1.61
N LYS A 138 8.21 10.56 1.31
CA LYS A 138 8.95 11.43 0.39
C LYS A 138 8.36 11.39 -1.02
N SER A 139 7.90 10.23 -1.48
CA SER A 139 7.19 10.11 -2.78
C SER A 139 5.89 10.93 -2.80
N ALA A 140 5.21 11.03 -1.65
CA ALA A 140 4.04 11.91 -1.47
C ALA A 140 4.42 13.39 -1.24
N GLY A 141 5.70 13.73 -1.20
CA GLY A 141 6.19 15.08 -0.90
C GLY A 141 5.97 15.48 0.56
N LEU A 142 6.03 14.52 1.48
CA LEU A 142 6.05 14.73 2.92
C LEU A 142 7.43 14.36 3.49
N ASP A 143 7.88 15.15 4.46
CA ASP A 143 9.04 14.82 5.29
C ASP A 143 8.58 13.93 6.45
N ILE A 144 9.24 12.79 6.65
CA ILE A 144 8.92 11.84 7.73
C ILE A 144 9.11 12.47 9.13
N THR A 145 9.96 13.48 9.26
CA THR A 145 10.17 14.21 10.52
C THR A 145 9.00 15.12 10.86
N ALA A 146 8.21 15.55 9.87
CA ALA A 146 7.00 16.33 10.09
C ALA A 146 5.80 15.48 10.54
N ILE A 147 5.97 14.15 10.57
CA ILE A 147 4.93 13.17 10.91
C ILE A 147 5.05 12.69 12.37
N LYS A 148 6.23 12.82 12.98
CA LYS A 148 6.44 12.54 14.42
C LYS A 148 5.89 13.69 15.29
#